data_AF-A0A1Y2BSQ2-F1
#
_entry.id   AF-A0A1Y2BSQ2-F1
#
_cell.length_a   1.000
_cell.length_b   1.000
_cell.length_c   1.000
_cell.angle_alpha   90.00
_cell.angle_beta   90.00
_cell.angle_gamma   90.00
#
_symmetry.space_group_name_H-M   'P 1'
#
loop_
_entity.id
_entity.type
_entity.pdbx_description
1 polymer ?
#
loop_
_entity_poly.entity_id
_entity_poly.type
_entity_poly.pdbx_seq_one_letter_code
_entity_poly.pdbx_strand_id
1 'polypeptide(L)'
;MFLTSRKYRRLAALISFAVFILVYRYLQHAAHGPAFSVASVVPRLGQEKPAPSASFAAKLSPPNKVAHIQYDESDDDSNANVVDSDSEEALVRADNHGNHNHPNPNQQKKPSHLSNSDSSSGGSILGRLSSESNLSRPFHIGPILQNSGAIPRLILHIHSTADREQIQYEVQSGLDHKDRYNWFKSWESVNPTHIQILFEDKKDSLRLIKGSYGWEVSSTYYKLPYVRQRREYTQFLMLRHFGGVFADMRTTCTTPVDKWDLGRKRIRFIVGLDVSLLLPLDFCH
;
A
#
# COMPACT_ATOMS: atom_id res chain seq x y z
N MET A 1 13.75 28.51 25.60
CA MET A 1 14.57 28.07 26.76
C MET A 1 13.90 26.84 27.37
N PHE A 2 14.10 25.66 26.77
CA PHE A 2 13.48 24.42 27.24
C PHE A 2 14.42 23.75 28.25
N LEU A 3 14.00 23.78 29.52
CA LEU A 3 14.69 23.09 30.60
C LEU A 3 14.54 21.57 30.40
N THR A 4 15.51 20.95 29.71
CA THR A 4 15.72 19.50 29.69
C THR A 4 16.15 19.03 31.08
N SER A 5 15.18 18.97 32.00
CA SER A 5 15.42 18.52 33.36
C SER A 5 15.70 17.01 33.33
N ARG A 6 16.87 16.62 33.83
CA ARG A 6 17.30 15.23 34.02
C ARG A 6 16.24 14.34 34.70
N LYS A 7 15.28 14.94 35.42
CA LYS A 7 14.14 14.26 36.05
C LYS A 7 13.19 13.63 35.04
N TYR A 8 12.92 14.27 33.90
CA TYR A 8 12.02 13.73 32.86
C TYR A 8 12.61 12.51 32.15
N ARG A 9 13.93 12.46 31.95
CA ARG A 9 14.60 11.29 31.35
C ARG A 9 14.45 10.04 32.21
N ARG A 10 14.55 10.17 33.53
CA ARG A 10 14.33 9.05 34.46
C ARG A 10 12.87 8.60 34.46
N LEU A 11 11.93 9.54 34.40
CA LEU A 11 10.50 9.22 34.34
C LEU A 11 10.12 8.50 33.04
N ALA A 12 10.61 8.99 31.90
CA ALA A 12 10.38 8.36 30.60
C ALA A 12 10.94 6.92 30.57
N ALA A 13 12.17 6.70 31.06
CA ALA A 13 12.75 5.37 31.14
C ALA A 13 11.95 4.40 32.03
N LEU A 14 11.42 4.88 33.16
CA LEU A 14 10.57 4.06 34.04
C LEU A 14 9.23 3.71 33.38
N ILE A 15 8.62 4.66 32.67
CA ILE A 15 7.37 4.40 31.92
C ILE A 15 7.62 3.37 30.81
N SER A 16 8.68 3.54 30.00
CA SER A 16 9.03 2.58 28.96
C SER A 16 9.30 1.17 29.51
N PHE A 17 10.00 1.08 30.65
CA PHE A 17 10.27 -0.21 31.31
C PHE A 17 8.99 -0.87 31.84
N ALA A 18 8.07 -0.09 32.42
CA ALA A 18 6.78 -0.60 32.89
C ALA A 18 5.91 -1.12 31.74
N VAL A 19 5.85 -0.39 30.61
CA VAL A 19 5.13 -0.83 29.40
C VAL A 19 5.73 -2.13 28.86
N PHE A 20 7.07 -2.24 28.83
CA PHE A 20 7.74 -3.47 28.40
C PHE A 20 7.37 -4.68 29.27
N ILE A 21 7.34 -4.53 30.59
CA ILE A 21 6.92 -5.60 31.51
C ILE A 21 5.46 -6.03 31.26
N LEU A 22 4.56 -5.07 31.04
CA LEU A 22 3.14 -5.36 30.78
C LEU A 22 2.95 -6.12 29.47
N VAL A 23 3.61 -5.68 28.39
CA VAL A 23 3.55 -6.37 27.09
C VAL A 23 4.14 -7.77 27.19
N TYR A 24 5.29 -7.91 27.87
CA TYR A 24 5.93 -9.21 28.07
C TYR A 24 5.02 -10.19 28.83
N ARG A 25 4.39 -9.74 29.93
CA ARG A 25 3.43 -10.58 30.68
C ARG A 25 2.20 -10.93 29.88
N TYR A 26 1.67 -10.00 29.09
CA TYR A 26 0.55 -10.28 28.19
C TYR A 26 0.90 -11.38 27.17
N LEU A 27 2.08 -11.32 26.56
CA LEU A 27 2.56 -12.33 25.63
C LEU A 27 2.76 -13.70 26.29
N GLN A 28 3.28 -13.75 27.52
CA GLN A 28 3.38 -15.01 28.27
C GLN A 28 2.01 -15.62 28.58
N HIS A 29 1.03 -14.79 28.96
CA HIS A 29 -0.33 -15.28 29.19
C HIS A 29 -1.02 -15.76 27.90
N ALA A 30 -0.81 -15.07 26.79
CA ALA A 30 -1.33 -15.49 25.49
C ALA A 30 -0.72 -16.83 25.02
N ALA A 31 0.54 -17.09 25.34
CA ALA A 31 1.21 -18.36 25.02
C ALA A 31 0.72 -19.54 25.86
N HIS A 32 0.18 -19.29 27.06
CA HIS A 32 -0.35 -20.31 27.98
C HIS A 32 -1.88 -20.36 28.03
N GLY A 33 -2.57 -19.85 26.99
CA GLY A 33 -4.00 -20.03 26.86
C GLY A 33 -4.41 -21.50 27.01
N PRO A 34 -5.57 -21.80 27.63
CA PRO A 34 -6.00 -23.17 27.88
C PRO A 34 -5.98 -23.96 26.57
N ALA A 35 -5.36 -25.13 26.60
CA ALA A 35 -5.40 -26.08 25.50
C ALA A 35 -6.87 -26.37 25.17
N PHE A 36 -7.41 -25.68 24.16
CA PHE A 36 -8.69 -26.05 23.57
C PHE A 36 -8.50 -27.43 22.97
N SER A 37 -8.94 -28.44 23.70
CA SER A 37 -9.13 -29.79 23.20
C SER A 37 -10.25 -29.71 22.16
N VAL A 38 -9.85 -29.50 20.91
CA VAL A 38 -10.77 -29.62 19.77
C VAL A 38 -11.07 -31.10 19.62
N ALA A 39 -12.22 -31.53 20.13
CA ALA A 39 -12.77 -32.83 19.81
C ALA A 39 -12.95 -32.90 18.29
N SER A 40 -12.09 -33.68 17.63
CA SER A 40 -12.18 -34.00 16.22
C SER A 40 -13.43 -34.85 15.98
N VAL A 41 -14.55 -34.21 15.67
CA VAL A 41 -15.69 -34.90 15.06
C VAL A 41 -15.27 -35.23 13.63
N VAL A 42 -14.88 -36.49 13.43
CA VAL A 42 -14.61 -37.08 12.12
C VAL A 42 -15.95 -37.23 11.40
N PRO A 43 -16.21 -36.50 10.29
CA PRO A 43 -17.34 -36.83 9.45
C PRO A 43 -17.03 -38.14 8.71
N ARG A 44 -17.93 -39.11 8.81
CA ARG A 44 -17.93 -40.32 7.98
C ARG A 44 -17.94 -39.91 6.51
N LEU A 45 -16.83 -40.11 5.80
CA LEU A 45 -16.75 -40.05 4.35
C LEU A 45 -17.62 -41.17 3.76
N GLY A 46 -18.70 -40.78 3.10
CA GLY A 46 -19.37 -41.62 2.12
C GLY A 46 -18.42 -41.90 0.96
N GLN A 47 -18.38 -43.16 0.52
CA GLN A 47 -17.65 -43.58 -0.67
C GLN A 47 -18.24 -42.90 -1.91
N GLU A 48 -17.52 -41.94 -2.48
CA GLU A 48 -17.79 -41.47 -3.83
C GLU A 48 -16.97 -42.26 -4.87
N LYS A 49 -17.70 -42.64 -5.91
CA LYS A 49 -17.30 -43.43 -7.07
C LYS A 49 -16.34 -42.63 -7.96
N PRO A 50 -15.21 -43.20 -8.44
CA PRO A 50 -14.28 -42.47 -9.30
C PRO A 50 -14.87 -42.26 -10.70
N ALA A 51 -14.97 -41.00 -11.12
CA ALA A 51 -15.23 -40.60 -12.49
C ALA A 51 -13.89 -40.40 -13.26
N PRO A 52 -13.87 -40.61 -14.59
CA PRO A 52 -12.65 -40.79 -15.36
C PRO A 52 -11.87 -39.49 -15.59
N SER A 53 -10.54 -39.65 -15.60
CA SER A 53 -9.51 -38.63 -15.84
C SER A 53 -9.60 -38.05 -17.25
N ALA A 54 -9.99 -36.78 -17.35
CA ALA A 54 -9.80 -35.97 -18.55
C ALA A 54 -8.46 -35.21 -18.46
N SER A 55 -7.52 -35.55 -19.33
CA SER A 55 -6.27 -34.82 -19.55
C SER A 55 -6.56 -33.51 -20.28
N PHE A 56 -6.44 -32.37 -19.60
CA PHE A 56 -6.42 -31.07 -20.25
C PHE A 56 -4.97 -30.57 -20.37
N ALA A 57 -4.43 -30.64 -21.58
CA ALA A 57 -3.21 -29.94 -21.96
C ALA A 57 -3.57 -28.48 -22.26
N ALA A 58 -3.23 -27.56 -21.34
CA ALA A 58 -3.37 -26.13 -21.58
C ALA A 58 -2.17 -25.62 -22.38
N LYS A 59 -2.39 -25.37 -23.67
CA LYS A 59 -1.48 -24.69 -24.59
C LYS A 59 -1.55 -23.19 -24.31
N LEU A 60 -0.58 -22.64 -23.58
CA LEU A 60 -0.43 -21.20 -23.38
C LEU A 60 0.05 -20.55 -24.69
N SER A 61 -0.80 -19.70 -25.26
CA SER A 61 -0.45 -18.73 -26.29
C SER A 61 -0.61 -17.33 -25.70
N PRO A 62 0.27 -16.36 -26.01
CA PRO A 62 0.32 -15.09 -25.29
C PRO A 62 -0.76 -14.11 -25.79
N PRO A 63 -1.41 -13.32 -24.92
CA PRO A 63 -2.25 -12.24 -25.38
C PRO A 63 -1.41 -10.96 -25.55
N ASN A 64 -1.05 -10.66 -26.79
CA ASN A 64 -0.88 -9.29 -27.24
C ASN A 64 -2.28 -8.75 -27.55
N LYS A 65 -2.80 -7.86 -26.70
CA LYS A 65 -3.84 -6.86 -27.02
C LYS A 65 -4.04 -5.95 -25.79
N VAL A 66 -3.41 -4.78 -25.85
CA VAL A 66 -3.64 -3.67 -24.94
C VAL A 66 -5.00 -3.07 -25.27
N ALA A 67 -5.96 -3.20 -24.36
CA ALA A 67 -7.20 -2.43 -24.41
C ALA A 67 -6.94 -1.08 -23.74
N HIS A 68 -6.95 0.01 -24.52
CA HIS A 68 -7.00 1.36 -23.99
C HIS A 68 -8.41 1.58 -23.42
N ILE A 69 -8.55 1.51 -22.10
CA ILE A 69 -9.71 2.07 -21.40
C ILE A 69 -9.35 3.53 -21.13
N GLN A 70 -9.97 4.42 -21.90
CA GLN A 70 -9.90 5.86 -21.71
C GLN A 70 -10.87 6.20 -20.57
N TYR A 71 -10.33 6.58 -19.41
CA TYR A 71 -11.13 7.16 -18.34
C TYR A 71 -11.18 8.67 -18.56
N ASP A 72 -12.39 9.22 -18.59
CA ASP A 72 -12.63 10.66 -18.61
C ASP A 72 -12.30 11.19 -17.20
N GLU A 73 -11.11 11.78 -17.03
CA GLU A 73 -10.74 12.54 -15.84
C GLU A 73 -11.41 13.91 -15.92
N SER A 74 -12.70 13.95 -15.58
CA SER A 74 -13.42 15.19 -15.35
C SER A 74 -13.86 15.25 -13.89
N ASP A 75 -12.91 15.45 -12.98
CA ASP A 75 -13.21 15.91 -11.63
C ASP A 75 -12.25 17.06 -11.29
N ASP A 76 -12.88 18.21 -11.02
CA ASP A 76 -12.30 19.45 -10.51
C ASP A 76 -11.48 19.20 -9.23
N ASP A 77 -10.16 19.06 -9.37
CA ASP A 77 -9.18 19.15 -8.26
C ASP A 77 -8.80 20.61 -7.94
N SER A 78 -9.64 21.58 -8.33
CA SER A 78 -9.34 23.01 -8.20
C SER A 78 -9.54 23.60 -6.79
N ASN A 79 -9.67 22.78 -5.73
CA ASN A 79 -9.72 23.32 -4.38
C ASN A 79 -9.25 22.39 -3.25
N ALA A 80 -8.04 21.86 -3.36
CA ALA A 80 -7.27 21.40 -2.20
C ALA A 80 -5.88 22.04 -2.21
N ASN A 81 -5.80 23.33 -1.89
CA ASN A 81 -4.58 23.92 -1.33
C ASN A 81 -4.36 23.32 0.07
N VAL A 82 -4.00 22.04 0.12
CA VAL A 82 -3.29 21.48 1.27
C VAL A 82 -1.83 21.70 0.97
N VAL A 83 -1.26 22.68 1.67
CA VAL A 83 0.19 22.89 1.73
C VAL A 83 0.80 21.58 2.24
N ASP A 84 1.46 20.83 1.36
CA ASP A 84 2.35 19.74 1.75
C ASP A 84 3.57 20.37 2.45
N SER A 85 3.51 20.44 3.78
CA SER A 85 4.55 21.05 4.63
C SER A 85 5.78 20.16 4.86
N ASP A 86 5.92 19.02 4.19
CA ASP A 86 7.02 18.07 4.45
C ASP A 86 8.07 18.05 3.32
N SER A 87 8.48 19.23 2.85
CA SER A 87 9.65 19.42 1.98
C SER A 87 10.58 20.52 2.48
N GLU A 88 10.99 20.44 3.75
CA GLU A 88 12.20 21.12 4.23
C GLU A 88 13.30 20.08 4.48
N GLU A 89 14.15 19.87 3.48
CA GLU A 89 15.60 19.75 3.62
C GLU A 89 16.24 19.43 2.26
N ALA A 90 16.65 20.48 1.53
CA ALA A 90 17.88 20.54 0.74
C ALA A 90 17.87 21.79 -0.14
N LEU A 91 18.43 22.90 0.32
CA LEU A 91 19.32 23.73 -0.51
C LEU A 91 20.02 24.81 0.34
N VAL A 92 21.30 24.60 0.64
CA VAL A 92 22.22 25.67 1.02
C VAL A 92 23.00 26.09 -0.23
N ARG A 93 22.77 27.34 -0.63
CA ARG A 93 23.65 28.28 -1.37
C ARG A 93 24.52 27.75 -2.52
N ALA A 94 24.23 28.23 -3.71
CA ALA A 94 25.24 28.89 -4.55
C ALA A 94 24.59 30.04 -5.32
N ASP A 95 24.98 31.27 -4.98
CA ASP A 95 24.74 32.46 -5.76
C ASP A 95 25.41 32.32 -7.14
N ASN A 96 24.67 32.57 -8.22
CA ASN A 96 25.30 33.13 -9.41
C ASN A 96 24.30 33.93 -10.25
N HIS A 97 24.58 35.23 -10.35
CA HIS A 97 23.90 36.19 -11.19
C HIS A 97 24.12 35.88 -12.67
N GLY A 98 23.02 35.78 -13.43
CA GLY A 98 23.03 35.65 -14.88
C GLY A 98 21.78 36.27 -15.49
N ASN A 99 21.82 37.58 -15.68
CA ASN A 99 20.78 38.43 -16.23
C ASN A 99 20.69 38.24 -17.77
N HIS A 100 19.59 37.69 -18.29
CA HIS A 100 19.25 37.81 -19.71
C HIS A 100 17.75 38.01 -19.93
N ASN A 101 17.42 39.25 -20.28
CA ASN A 101 16.16 39.66 -20.88
C ASN A 101 16.02 39.06 -22.29
N HIS A 102 14.90 38.43 -22.61
CA HIS A 102 14.37 38.40 -23.97
C HIS A 102 12.82 38.45 -23.97
N PRO A 103 12.21 39.08 -24.99
CA PRO A 103 10.84 39.54 -24.93
C PRO A 103 9.83 38.50 -25.45
N ASN A 104 8.62 38.65 -24.91
CA ASN A 104 7.36 38.01 -25.28
C ASN A 104 6.83 38.56 -26.62
N PRO A 105 6.44 37.68 -27.56
CA PRO A 105 5.36 38.00 -28.48
C PRO A 105 4.39 36.82 -28.63
N ASN A 106 3.15 36.99 -28.21
CA ASN A 106 2.00 37.05 -29.13
C ASN A 106 0.67 36.92 -28.39
N GLN A 107 -0.06 38.02 -28.45
CA GLN A 107 -1.51 38.09 -28.34
C GLN A 107 -2.17 37.41 -29.54
N GLN A 108 -3.20 36.60 -29.30
CA GLN A 108 -4.31 36.24 -30.20
C GLN A 108 -5.16 35.20 -29.43
N LYS A 109 -6.50 35.14 -29.43
CA LYS A 109 -7.57 35.93 -30.02
C LYS A 109 -8.85 35.42 -29.34
N LYS A 110 -9.67 36.32 -28.81
CA LYS A 110 -11.00 36.04 -28.23
C LYS A 110 -12.02 35.79 -29.36
N PRO A 111 -12.95 34.84 -29.18
CA PRO A 111 -14.28 34.99 -29.75
C PRO A 111 -15.36 34.87 -28.66
N SER A 112 -16.15 35.93 -28.58
CA SER A 112 -17.51 35.96 -28.04
C SER A 112 -18.47 35.29 -29.03
N HIS A 113 -19.44 34.48 -28.57
CA HIS A 113 -20.79 34.44 -29.15
C HIS A 113 -21.81 33.69 -28.27
N LEU A 114 -22.91 34.41 -28.00
CA LEU A 114 -24.33 34.02 -28.03
C LEU A 114 -24.96 33.05 -27.00
N SER A 115 -25.92 33.66 -26.31
CA SER A 115 -27.16 33.19 -25.67
C SER A 115 -27.97 32.13 -26.40
N ASN A 116 -28.72 31.33 -25.63
CA ASN A 116 -30.12 30.86 -25.85
C ASN A 116 -30.58 30.13 -24.56
N SER A 117 -31.48 30.69 -23.75
CA SER A 117 -32.96 30.62 -23.83
C SER A 117 -33.56 29.29 -23.36
N ASP A 118 -34.16 29.36 -22.16
CA ASP A 118 -35.33 28.66 -21.62
C ASP A 118 -36.01 27.55 -22.45
N SER A 119 -36.25 26.41 -21.78
CA SER A 119 -37.56 25.74 -21.86
C SER A 119 -37.77 24.76 -20.70
N SER A 120 -38.68 25.17 -19.82
CA SER A 120 -39.55 24.36 -18.96
C SER A 120 -40.08 23.10 -19.66
N SER A 121 -39.97 21.95 -18.99
CA SER A 121 -41.04 20.93 -19.03
C SER A 121 -40.96 20.04 -17.79
N GLY A 122 -41.97 20.18 -16.93
CA GLY A 122 -42.20 19.27 -15.81
C GLY A 122 -42.56 17.86 -16.30
N GLY A 123 -41.90 16.87 -15.71
CA GLY A 123 -42.21 15.46 -15.85
C GLY A 123 -42.11 14.81 -14.48
N SER A 124 -43.21 14.83 -13.74
CA SER A 124 -43.39 14.05 -12.51
C SER A 124 -43.40 12.56 -12.86
N ILE A 125 -42.27 11.87 -12.63
CA ILE A 125 -42.21 10.42 -12.65
C ILE A 125 -42.04 9.95 -11.20
N LEU A 126 -43.19 9.76 -10.55
CA LEU A 126 -43.33 9.04 -9.29
C LEU A 126 -43.12 7.54 -9.57
N GLY A 127 -41.86 7.18 -9.82
CA GLY A 127 -41.40 5.82 -10.09
C GLY A 127 -40.91 5.14 -8.81
N ARG A 128 -41.87 4.58 -8.06
CA ARG A 128 -41.75 3.31 -7.32
C ARG A 128 -40.35 3.00 -6.73
N LEU A 129 -40.11 3.50 -5.51
CA LEU A 129 -39.08 3.01 -4.60
C LEU A 129 -39.37 1.55 -4.22
N SER A 130 -39.03 0.62 -5.10
CA SER A 130 -38.85 -0.77 -4.73
C SER A 130 -37.56 -0.85 -3.92
N SER A 131 -37.71 -0.98 -2.60
CA SER A 131 -36.65 -1.33 -1.67
C SER A 131 -36.13 -2.73 -1.98
N GLU A 132 -35.33 -2.86 -3.04
CA GLU A 132 -34.50 -4.05 -3.20
C GLU A 132 -33.33 -3.88 -2.24
N SER A 133 -33.53 -4.43 -1.04
CA SER A 133 -32.46 -4.96 -0.20
C SER A 133 -31.72 -6.05 -0.99
N ASN A 134 -30.93 -5.61 -1.97
CA ASN A 134 -29.85 -6.39 -2.55
C ASN A 134 -28.79 -6.51 -1.45
N LEU A 135 -29.11 -7.38 -0.49
CA LEU A 135 -28.26 -7.88 0.56
C LEU A 135 -27.00 -8.34 -0.15
N SER A 136 -25.97 -7.51 -0.03
CA SER A 136 -24.66 -7.66 -0.63
C SER A 136 -24.26 -9.12 -0.49
N ARG A 137 -24.30 -9.88 -1.60
CA ARG A 137 -23.75 -11.24 -1.60
C ARG A 137 -22.33 -11.08 -1.07
N PRO A 138 -21.96 -11.76 0.02
CA PRO A 138 -20.62 -11.63 0.57
C PRO A 138 -19.67 -11.96 -0.57
N PHE A 139 -18.87 -10.97 -0.97
CA PHE A 139 -17.87 -11.15 -2.00
C PHE A 139 -16.93 -12.25 -1.49
N HIS A 140 -17.14 -13.47 -2.00
CA HIS A 140 -16.19 -14.56 -1.86
C HIS A 140 -15.02 -14.29 -2.78
N ILE A 141 -14.29 -13.19 -2.50
CA ILE A 141 -12.88 -13.10 -2.79
C ILE A 141 -12.24 -14.04 -1.78
N GLY A 142 -12.35 -15.34 -2.06
CA GLY A 142 -11.60 -16.35 -1.34
C GLY A 142 -10.15 -15.93 -1.45
N PRO A 143 -9.45 -15.62 -0.34
CA PRO A 143 -8.06 -15.24 -0.42
C PRO A 143 -7.32 -16.34 -1.17
N ILE A 144 -6.47 -15.97 -2.12
CA ILE A 144 -5.53 -16.87 -2.80
C ILE A 144 -4.42 -17.28 -1.80
N LEU A 145 -4.78 -17.53 -0.55
CA LEU A 145 -3.96 -18.27 0.41
C LEU A 145 -4.20 -19.75 0.11
N GLN A 146 -3.77 -20.17 -1.07
CA GLN A 146 -3.70 -21.58 -1.43
C GLN A 146 -2.83 -22.29 -0.37
N ASN A 147 -3.39 -23.38 0.17
CA ASN A 147 -2.98 -24.28 1.25
C ASN A 147 -1.52 -24.77 1.32
N SER A 148 -0.56 -24.16 0.62
CA SER A 148 0.84 -24.57 0.61
C SER A 148 1.58 -24.31 1.93
N GLY A 149 1.03 -23.49 2.83
CA GLY A 149 1.65 -23.15 4.12
C GLY A 149 3.00 -22.42 4.00
N ALA A 150 3.43 -22.11 2.78
CA ALA A 150 4.64 -21.36 2.46
C ALA A 150 4.28 -19.91 2.13
N ILE A 151 5.20 -19.00 2.41
CA ILE A 151 5.08 -17.58 2.05
C ILE A 151 5.18 -17.49 0.51
N PRO A 152 4.23 -16.84 -0.19
CA PRO A 152 4.35 -16.58 -1.62
C PRO A 152 5.66 -15.86 -1.95
N ARG A 153 6.31 -16.24 -3.06
CA ARG A 153 7.57 -15.64 -3.53
C ARG A 153 7.36 -14.28 -4.22
N LEU A 154 6.62 -13.41 -3.55
CA LEU A 154 6.32 -12.05 -3.99
C LEU A 154 6.91 -11.07 -2.98
N ILE A 155 7.64 -10.08 -3.48
CA ILE A 155 8.11 -8.94 -2.69
C ILE A 155 7.39 -7.70 -3.20
N LEU A 156 6.67 -7.04 -2.30
CA LEU A 156 5.77 -5.94 -2.59
C LEU A 156 6.37 -4.63 -2.11
N HIS A 157 6.36 -3.62 -2.96
CA HIS A 157 6.85 -2.29 -2.69
C HIS A 157 5.81 -1.24 -3.08
N ILE A 158 5.82 -0.10 -2.39
CA ILE A 158 5.08 1.10 -2.79
C ILE A 158 6.08 2.25 -2.92
N HIS A 159 6.02 3.01 -4.01
CA HIS A 159 6.84 4.20 -4.26
C HIS A 159 6.03 5.27 -5.02
N SER A 160 6.57 6.49 -5.14
CA SER A 160 5.93 7.58 -5.92
C SER A 160 5.76 7.26 -7.41
N THR A 161 6.55 6.31 -7.94
CA THR A 161 6.53 5.84 -9.33
C THR A 161 6.67 4.33 -9.36
N ALA A 162 6.03 3.68 -10.34
CA ALA A 162 6.20 2.25 -10.62
C ALA A 162 7.37 1.95 -11.59
N ASP A 163 8.06 2.98 -12.09
CA ASP A 163 9.16 2.85 -13.03
C ASP A 163 10.52 2.80 -12.31
N ARG A 164 11.26 1.70 -12.52
CA ARG A 164 12.59 1.49 -11.93
C ARG A 164 13.63 2.44 -12.48
N GLU A 165 13.55 2.78 -13.76
CA GLU A 165 14.50 3.69 -14.42
C GLU A 165 14.33 5.11 -13.87
N GLN A 166 13.07 5.52 -13.67
CA GLN A 166 12.73 6.79 -13.04
C GLN A 166 13.28 6.89 -11.62
N ILE A 167 13.15 5.84 -10.78
CA ILE A 167 13.75 5.83 -9.42
C ILE A 167 15.27 6.01 -9.49
N GLN A 168 15.93 5.32 -10.41
CA GLN A 168 17.38 5.45 -10.57
C GLN A 168 17.77 6.86 -11.01
N TYR A 169 17.02 7.44 -11.94
CA TYR A 169 17.22 8.81 -12.40
C TYR A 169 17.03 9.83 -11.27
N GLU A 170 15.96 9.71 -10.48
CA GLU A 170 15.68 10.59 -9.32
C GLU A 170 16.82 10.54 -8.30
N VAL A 171 17.36 9.36 -8.01
CA VAL A 171 18.51 9.18 -7.13
C VAL A 171 19.79 9.82 -7.72
N GLN A 172 20.05 9.64 -9.02
CA GLN A 172 21.24 10.18 -9.69
C GLN A 172 21.21 11.72 -9.84
N SER A 173 20.01 12.28 -10.00
CA SER A 173 19.77 13.73 -10.10
C SER A 173 19.66 14.42 -8.73
N GLY A 174 19.67 13.65 -7.63
CA GLY A 174 19.54 14.18 -6.27
C GLY A 174 18.12 14.59 -5.89
N LEU A 175 17.11 14.20 -6.68
CA LEU A 175 15.69 14.39 -6.37
C LEU A 175 15.19 13.40 -5.31
N ASP A 176 15.97 12.36 -5.03
CA ASP A 176 15.65 11.37 -4.02
C ASP A 176 16.88 10.94 -3.21
N HIS A 177 16.66 10.18 -2.14
CA HIS A 177 17.71 9.69 -1.25
C HIS A 177 18.73 8.84 -2.02
N LYS A 178 20.01 9.22 -1.93
CA LYS A 178 21.15 8.61 -2.66
C LYS A 178 21.20 7.07 -2.61
N ASP A 179 20.73 6.48 -1.52
CA ASP A 179 20.76 5.03 -1.29
C ASP A 179 19.48 4.30 -1.70
N ARG A 180 18.42 5.01 -2.12
CA ARG A 180 17.10 4.39 -2.34
C ARG A 180 17.12 3.28 -3.39
N TYR A 181 17.78 3.55 -4.51
CA TYR A 181 17.90 2.55 -5.57
C TYR A 181 18.74 1.33 -5.12
N ASN A 182 19.77 1.55 -4.30
CA ASN A 182 20.59 0.47 -3.75
C ASN A 182 19.80 -0.38 -2.75
N TRP A 183 18.98 0.25 -1.89
CA TRP A 183 18.07 -0.44 -0.97
C TRP A 183 17.09 -1.32 -1.74
N PHE A 184 16.41 -0.77 -2.74
CA PHE A 184 15.51 -1.53 -3.62
C PHE A 184 16.22 -2.72 -4.30
N LYS A 185 17.37 -2.47 -4.94
CA LYS A 185 18.16 -3.51 -5.64
C LYS A 185 18.65 -4.63 -4.73
N SER A 186 18.92 -4.33 -3.45
CA SER A 186 19.36 -5.35 -2.49
C SER A 186 18.36 -6.50 -2.34
N TRP A 187 17.06 -6.22 -2.41
CA TRP A 187 16.02 -7.25 -2.35
C TRP A 187 16.07 -8.20 -3.54
N GLU A 188 16.42 -7.70 -4.73
CA GLU A 188 16.51 -8.49 -5.97
C GLU A 188 17.75 -9.38 -5.92
N SER A 189 18.88 -8.80 -5.51
CA SER A 189 20.14 -9.52 -5.38
C SER A 189 20.07 -10.65 -4.34
N VAL A 190 19.38 -10.42 -3.22
CA VAL A 190 19.30 -11.39 -2.11
C VAL A 190 18.21 -12.44 -2.35
N ASN A 191 17.19 -12.13 -3.16
CA ASN A 191 16.05 -13.01 -3.43
C ASN A 191 15.83 -13.22 -4.94
N PRO A 192 16.80 -13.80 -5.68
CA PRO A 192 16.72 -13.90 -7.14
C PRO A 192 15.58 -14.78 -7.66
N THR A 193 14.97 -15.60 -6.80
CA THR A 193 13.82 -16.45 -7.11
C THR A 193 12.48 -15.81 -6.81
N HIS A 194 12.46 -14.57 -6.30
CA HIS A 194 11.25 -13.85 -5.92
C HIS A 194 10.89 -12.82 -6.99
N ILE A 195 9.58 -12.66 -7.22
CA ILE A 195 9.07 -11.62 -8.11
C ILE A 195 8.89 -10.35 -7.30
N GLN A 196 9.48 -9.25 -7.76
CA GLN A 196 9.25 -7.94 -7.18
C GLN A 196 8.13 -7.19 -7.89
N ILE A 197 7.18 -6.69 -7.11
CA ILE A 197 6.04 -5.90 -7.57
C ILE A 197 6.18 -4.51 -6.95
N LEU A 198 6.32 -3.51 -7.81
CA LEU A 198 6.43 -2.10 -7.43
C LEU A 198 5.11 -1.40 -7.78
N PHE A 199 4.43 -0.86 -6.77
CA PHE A 199 3.21 -0.10 -6.93
C PHE A 199 3.47 1.39 -6.89
N GLU A 200 2.84 2.12 -7.79
CA GLU A 200 2.72 3.57 -7.68
C GLU A 200 1.71 3.94 -6.56
N ASP A 201 2.13 4.76 -5.62
CA ASP A 201 1.40 5.07 -4.38
C ASP A 201 0.01 5.67 -4.64
N LYS A 202 -0.14 6.50 -5.68
CA LYS A 202 -1.43 7.11 -6.01
C LYS A 202 -2.26 6.22 -6.93
N LYS A 203 -1.76 5.95 -8.13
CA LYS A 203 -2.53 5.32 -9.21
C LYS A 203 -2.81 3.84 -8.97
N ASP A 204 -1.79 3.05 -8.61
CA ASP A 204 -1.96 1.60 -8.46
C ASP A 204 -2.69 1.24 -7.17
N SER A 205 -2.45 1.98 -6.08
CA SER A 205 -3.21 1.82 -4.83
C SER A 205 -4.70 2.02 -5.07
N LEU A 206 -5.06 3.11 -5.77
CA LEU A 206 -6.44 3.43 -6.10
C LEU A 206 -7.09 2.33 -6.94
N ARG A 207 -6.37 1.84 -7.96
CA ARG A 207 -6.82 0.76 -8.84
C ARG A 207 -7.04 -0.54 -8.07
N LEU A 208 -6.11 -0.93 -7.18
CA LEU A 208 -6.25 -2.11 -6.33
C LEU A 208 -7.49 -1.98 -5.42
N ILE A 209 -7.64 -0.84 -4.76
CA ILE A 209 -8.73 -0.62 -3.80
C ILE A 209 -10.08 -0.65 -4.50
N LYS A 210 -10.26 0.17 -5.55
CA LYS A 210 -11.52 0.22 -6.31
C LYS A 210 -11.82 -1.08 -7.07
N GLY A 211 -10.79 -1.73 -7.60
CA GLY A 211 -10.96 -2.89 -8.47
C GLY A 211 -11.08 -4.22 -7.72
N SER A 212 -10.51 -4.34 -6.52
CA SER A 212 -10.48 -5.60 -5.77
C SER A 212 -11.30 -5.58 -4.49
N TYR A 213 -11.80 -4.43 -4.04
CA TYR A 213 -12.51 -4.34 -2.77
C TYR A 213 -13.86 -3.62 -2.90
N GLY A 214 -14.79 -4.01 -2.02
CA GLY A 214 -16.12 -3.41 -1.94
C GLY A 214 -16.11 -1.97 -1.42
N TRP A 215 -17.32 -1.40 -1.36
CA TRP A 215 -17.55 -0.03 -0.91
C TRP A 215 -16.99 0.24 0.48
N GLU A 216 -17.12 -0.69 1.42
CA GLU A 216 -16.71 -0.50 2.81
C GLU A 216 -15.20 -0.20 2.90
N VAL A 217 -14.37 -1.07 2.33
CA VAL A 217 -12.90 -0.92 2.29
C VAL A 217 -12.49 0.32 1.52
N SER A 218 -13.12 0.55 0.35
CA SER A 218 -12.84 1.71 -0.48
C SER A 218 -13.17 3.01 0.26
N SER A 219 -14.32 3.10 0.91
CA SER A 219 -14.74 4.29 1.66
C SER A 219 -13.83 4.58 2.85
N THR A 220 -13.32 3.55 3.53
CA THR A 220 -12.34 3.71 4.60
C THR A 220 -11.06 4.36 4.08
N TYR A 221 -10.55 3.92 2.93
CA TYR A 221 -9.36 4.52 2.32
C TYR A 221 -9.50 6.03 2.08
N TYR A 222 -10.62 6.48 1.50
CA TYR A 222 -10.85 7.91 1.24
C TYR A 222 -11.04 8.73 2.51
N LYS A 223 -11.53 8.12 3.60
CA LYS A 223 -11.68 8.79 4.90
C LYS A 223 -10.36 9.02 5.62
N LEU A 224 -9.27 8.37 5.21
CA LEU A 224 -7.95 8.60 5.79
C LEU A 224 -7.43 9.98 5.34
N PRO A 225 -7.17 10.92 6.25
CA PRO A 225 -6.78 12.29 5.89
C PRO A 225 -5.33 12.39 5.40
N TYR A 226 -4.44 11.51 5.87
CA TYR A 226 -3.00 11.61 5.60
C TYR A 226 -2.55 10.59 4.55
N VAL A 227 -1.68 11.03 3.63
CA VAL A 227 -1.06 10.18 2.60
C VAL A 227 -0.35 8.97 3.23
N ARG A 228 0.38 9.20 4.33
CA ARG A 228 1.05 8.12 5.08
C ARG A 228 0.08 7.03 5.53
N GLN A 229 -1.09 7.41 6.08
CA GLN A 229 -2.09 6.44 6.53
C GLN A 229 -2.69 5.66 5.35
N ARG A 230 -2.92 6.32 4.22
CA ARG A 230 -3.40 5.67 2.99
C ARG A 230 -2.40 4.65 2.45
N ARG A 231 -1.10 4.98 2.49
CA ARG A 231 -0.02 4.07 2.10
C ARG A 231 0.08 2.86 3.03
N GLU A 232 0.03 3.08 4.34
CA GLU A 232 0.00 1.99 5.34
C GLU A 232 -1.23 1.09 5.15
N TYR A 233 -2.41 1.66 4.89
CA TYR A 233 -3.62 0.91 4.58
C TYR A 233 -3.47 0.08 3.30
N THR A 234 -2.92 0.67 2.25
CA THR A 234 -2.65 -0.02 0.98
C THR A 234 -1.69 -1.20 1.19
N GLN A 235 -0.63 -1.04 1.96
CA GLN A 235 0.29 -2.12 2.32
C GLN A 235 -0.44 -3.32 2.94
N PHE A 236 -1.36 -3.09 3.89
CA PHE A 236 -2.14 -4.18 4.48
C PHE A 236 -3.05 -4.87 3.45
N LEU A 237 -3.66 -4.10 2.55
CA LEU A 237 -4.49 -4.65 1.48
C LEU A 237 -3.65 -5.45 0.48
N MET A 238 -2.49 -4.96 0.08
CA MET A 238 -1.56 -5.69 -0.78
C MET A 238 -1.17 -7.04 -0.18
N LEU A 239 -0.76 -7.08 1.09
CA LEU A 239 -0.45 -8.33 1.80
C LEU A 239 -1.66 -9.26 1.89
N ARG A 240 -2.87 -8.71 2.12
CA ARG A 240 -4.10 -9.49 2.14
C ARG A 240 -4.44 -10.09 0.76
N HIS A 241 -4.21 -9.33 -0.31
CA HIS A 241 -4.59 -9.72 -1.67
C HIS A 241 -3.58 -10.68 -2.30
N PHE A 242 -2.29 -10.32 -2.25
CA PHE A 242 -1.20 -11.03 -2.92
C PHE A 242 -0.48 -12.01 -2.00
N GLY A 243 -0.55 -11.83 -0.68
CA GLY A 243 0.35 -12.51 0.25
C GLY A 243 1.79 -12.01 0.11
N GLY A 244 2.76 -12.89 0.39
CA GLY A 244 4.18 -12.60 0.22
C GLY A 244 4.76 -11.70 1.32
N VAL A 245 5.74 -10.88 0.93
CA VAL A 245 6.48 -9.98 1.81
C VAL A 245 6.31 -8.55 1.34
N PHE A 246 5.97 -7.63 2.24
CA PHE A 246 6.05 -6.21 1.97
C PHE A 246 7.39 -5.66 2.47
N ALA A 247 8.05 -4.84 1.66
CA ALA A 247 9.32 -4.20 2.00
C ALA A 247 9.26 -2.69 1.69
N ASP A 248 9.56 -1.86 2.70
CA ASP A 248 9.69 -0.42 2.48
C ASP A 248 10.92 -0.16 1.59
N MET A 249 10.77 0.78 0.66
CA MET A 249 11.83 1.29 -0.22
C MET A 249 13.01 1.91 0.54
N ARG A 250 12.88 2.10 1.86
CA ARG A 250 13.93 2.59 2.76
C ARG A 250 14.73 1.50 3.49
N THR A 251 14.55 0.24 3.12
CA THR A 251 15.16 -0.90 3.83
C THR A 251 16.04 -1.74 2.92
N THR A 252 17.21 -2.13 3.43
CA THR A 252 18.12 -3.06 2.77
C THR A 252 17.77 -4.49 3.15
N CYS A 253 17.77 -5.41 2.19
CA CYS A 253 17.70 -6.83 2.45
C CYS A 253 19.09 -7.39 2.70
N THR A 254 19.30 -8.03 3.86
CA THR A 254 20.56 -8.71 4.19
C THR A 254 20.43 -10.23 4.21
N THR A 255 19.21 -10.73 4.35
CA THR A 255 18.92 -12.15 4.57
C THR A 255 17.79 -12.60 3.64
N PRO A 256 17.97 -13.68 2.86
CA PRO A 256 16.92 -14.22 1.99
C PRO A 256 15.64 -14.53 2.76
N VAL A 257 14.50 -14.21 2.15
CA VAL A 257 13.15 -14.43 2.70
C VAL A 257 12.92 -15.90 3.05
N ASP A 258 13.42 -16.81 2.21
CA ASP A 258 13.34 -18.27 2.43
C ASP A 258 14.02 -18.72 3.74
N LYS A 259 14.84 -17.87 4.38
CA LYS A 259 15.49 -18.16 5.67
C LYS A 259 14.79 -17.54 6.87
N TRP A 260 13.74 -16.73 6.66
CA TRP A 260 13.07 -16.02 7.75
C TRP A 260 12.19 -16.93 8.60
N ASP A 261 11.83 -18.11 8.10
CA ASP A 261 11.04 -19.08 8.84
C ASP A 261 11.80 -19.72 10.01
N LEU A 262 13.13 -19.56 10.05
CA LEU A 262 14.04 -20.17 11.03
C LEU A 262 13.83 -21.70 11.14
N GLY A 263 13.47 -22.35 10.02
CA GLY A 263 13.14 -23.78 9.97
C GLY A 263 11.81 -24.16 10.62
N ARG A 264 10.98 -23.18 11.01
CA ARG A 264 9.65 -23.43 11.58
C ARG A 264 8.61 -23.60 10.48
N LYS A 265 7.90 -24.72 10.52
CA LYS A 265 6.81 -25.01 9.58
C LYS A 265 5.56 -24.20 9.95
N ARG A 266 4.74 -23.87 8.95
CA ARG A 266 3.40 -23.25 9.08
C ARG A 266 3.40 -21.82 9.66
N ILE A 267 4.47 -21.05 9.42
CA ILE A 267 4.44 -19.62 9.70
C ILE A 267 3.45 -18.95 8.75
N ARG A 268 2.45 -18.27 9.32
CA ARG A 268 1.42 -17.56 8.54
C ARG A 268 1.71 -16.07 8.37
N PHE A 269 2.49 -15.50 9.29
CA PHE A 269 2.87 -14.10 9.25
C PHE A 269 4.23 -13.91 9.92
N ILE A 270 5.01 -12.96 9.41
CA ILE A 270 6.24 -12.46 10.01
C ILE A 270 6.08 -10.93 10.05
N VAL A 271 6.31 -10.32 11.21
CA VAL A 271 6.37 -8.86 11.35
C VAL A 271 7.79 -8.47 11.70
N GLY A 272 8.40 -7.66 10.83
CA GLY A 272 9.62 -6.92 11.17
C GLY A 272 9.25 -5.75 12.07
N LEU A 273 9.93 -5.62 13.21
CA LEU A 273 9.83 -4.45 14.07
C LEU A 273 11.02 -3.56 13.80
N ASP A 274 10.75 -2.33 13.38
CA ASP A 274 11.79 -1.30 13.32
C ASP A 274 12.01 -0.73 14.73
N VAL A 275 13.15 -1.06 15.33
CA VAL A 275 13.53 -0.60 16.67
C VAL A 275 13.86 0.89 16.67
N SER A 276 14.03 1.52 15.50
CA SER A 276 14.22 2.98 15.38
C SER A 276 13.01 3.76 15.93
N LEU A 277 11.82 3.14 15.96
CA LEU A 277 10.62 3.71 16.57
C LEU A 277 10.59 3.62 18.11
N LEU A 278 11.48 2.84 18.72
CA LEU A 278 11.56 2.65 20.18
C LEU A 278 12.57 3.58 20.85
N LEU A 279 13.35 4.31 20.07
CA LEU A 279 14.16 5.42 20.58
C LEU A 279 13.31 6.70 20.51
N PRO A 280 13.27 7.51 21.58
CA PRO A 280 12.48 8.74 21.58
C PRO A 280 12.85 9.59 20.37
N LEU A 281 11.82 10.07 19.66
CA LEU A 281 11.84 10.92 18.46
C LEU A 281 12.47 12.32 18.71
N ASP A 282 13.39 12.44 19.65
CA ASP A 282 14.22 13.63 19.80
C ASP A 282 15.45 13.43 18.92
N PHE A 283 15.72 14.38 18.02
CA PHE A 283 16.82 14.45 17.04
C PHE A 283 16.50 13.90 15.63
N CYS A 284 15.62 14.60 14.92
CA CYS A 284 15.98 15.11 13.59
C CYS A 284 16.23 16.61 13.77
N HIS A 285 17.39 17.07 13.32
CA HIS A 285 17.86 18.45 13.44
C HIS A 285 17.94 19.06 12.07
#